data_AF-A0A8X8AVH2-F1
#
_entry.id   AF-A0A8X8AVH2-F1
#
_cell.length_a   1.000
_cell.length_b   1.000
_cell.length_c   1.000
_cell.angle_alpha   90.00
_cell.angle_beta   90.00
_cell.angle_gamma   90.00
#
_symmetry.space_group_name_H-M   'P 1'
#
loop_
_entity.id
_entity.type
_entity.pdbx_description
1 polymer ?
#
loop_
_entity_poly.entity_id
_entity_poly.type
_entity_poly.pdbx_seq_one_letter_code
_entity_poly.pdbx_strand_id
1 'polypeptide(L)' 'MGRKAGNLYINPKKLGGIAKPCMKEMVSFLNCMALNKCKDDNCEKQKNLLSVCMNGHAEKSKSWGNINYHLQRLTRGRK' A
#
# COMPACT_ATOMS: atom_id res chain seq x y z
N MET A 1 3.87 9.23 -31.62
CA MET A 1 2.53 8.84 -31.11
C MET A 1 2.27 9.52 -29.77
N GLY A 2 1.71 10.73 -29.80
CA GLY A 2 1.51 11.59 -28.63
C GLY A 2 0.25 11.23 -27.84
N ARG A 3 0.30 11.46 -26.51
CA ARG A 3 -0.82 11.28 -25.57
C ARG A 3 -2.02 12.10 -26.06
N LYS A 4 -3.08 11.45 -26.55
CA LYS A 4 -4.35 12.11 -26.85
C LYS A 4 -4.92 12.67 -25.55
N ALA A 5 -4.98 13.99 -25.43
CA ALA A 5 -5.71 14.67 -24.38
C ALA A 5 -7.18 14.19 -24.43
N GLY A 6 -7.68 13.58 -23.35
CA GLY A 6 -9.06 13.11 -23.26
C GLY A 6 -9.27 11.65 -22.84
N ASN A 7 -8.22 10.81 -22.77
CA ASN A 7 -8.38 9.45 -22.24
C ASN A 7 -8.16 9.41 -20.73
N LEU A 8 -9.24 9.12 -19.99
CA LEU A 8 -9.21 8.75 -18.58
C LEU A 8 -8.47 7.41 -18.43
N TYR A 9 -7.35 7.44 -17.72
CA TYR A 9 -6.51 6.27 -17.48
C TYR A 9 -5.86 6.38 -16.11
N ILE A 10 -5.95 5.32 -15.32
CA ILE A 10 -5.30 5.18 -14.03
C ILE A 10 -4.07 4.29 -14.19
N ASN A 11 -2.91 4.76 -13.74
CA ASN A 11 -1.72 3.92 -13.66
C ASN A 11 -1.72 3.19 -12.30
N PRO A 12 -2.05 1.88 -12.25
CA PRO A 12 -2.11 1.14 -10.98
C PRO A 12 -0.73 1.06 -10.30
N LYS A 13 0.36 1.16 -11.05
CA LYS A 13 1.73 1.17 -10.49
C LYS A 13 2.02 2.44 -9.68
N LYS A 14 1.35 3.56 -9.98
CA LYS A 14 1.52 4.82 -9.22
C LYS A 14 0.70 4.87 -7.94
N LEU A 15 -0.36 4.08 -7.85
CA LEU A 15 -1.27 4.07 -6.69
C LEU A 15 -1.04 2.86 -5.76
N GLY A 16 -0.48 1.76 -6.27
CA GLY A 16 -0.13 0.56 -5.49
C GLY A 16 1.08 0.72 -4.57
N GLY A 17 1.69 1.90 -4.50
CA GLY A 17 2.83 2.20 -3.62
C GLY A 17 2.47 2.89 -2.31
N ILE A 18 1.19 3.15 -2.03
CA ILE A 18 0.79 4.17 -1.04
C ILE A 18 1.04 3.78 0.42
N ALA A 19 1.22 2.50 0.76
CA ALA A 19 1.88 2.12 2.00
C ALA A 19 2.29 0.66 1.92
N LYS A 20 3.55 0.35 2.24
CA LYS A 20 3.88 -1.05 2.55
C LYS A 20 3.05 -1.43 3.78
N PRO A 21 2.34 -2.57 3.74
CA PRO A 21 1.65 -3.05 4.92
C PRO A 21 2.67 -3.16 6.06
N CYS A 22 2.25 -2.78 7.26
CA CYS A 22 3.07 -2.82 8.48
C CYS A 22 4.18 -1.77 8.65
N MET A 23 4.38 -0.82 7.71
CA MET A 23 5.33 0.29 7.93
C MET A 23 5.06 1.04 9.23
N LYS A 24 3.78 1.28 9.55
CA LYS A 24 3.38 1.96 10.78
C LYS A 24 3.80 1.19 12.03
N GLU A 25 3.55 -0.12 12.07
CA GLU A 25 3.91 -0.98 13.20
C GLU A 25 5.44 -1.16 13.29
N MET A 26 6.13 -1.20 12.16
CA MET A 26 7.59 -1.26 12.10
C MET A 26 8.22 0.00 12.72
N VAL A 27 7.75 1.19 12.34
CA VAL A 27 8.24 2.45 12.93
C VAL A 27 7.92 2.52 14.42
N SER A 28 6.74 2.06 14.84
CA SER A 28 6.37 1.98 16.26
C SER A 28 7.31 1.09 17.07
N PHE A 29 7.68 -0.08 16.54
CA PHE A 29 8.65 -0.98 17.16
C PHE A 29 10.06 -0.37 17.23
N LEU A 30 10.54 0.23 16.13
CA LEU A 30 11.85 0.90 16.09
C LEU A 30 11.93 2.06 17.10
N ASN A 31 10.86 2.86 17.21
CA ASN A 31 10.78 3.94 18.19
C ASN A 31 10.85 3.41 19.63
N CYS A 32 10.16 2.30 19.90
CA CYS A 32 10.23 1.66 21.21
C CYS A 32 11.65 1.16 21.52
N MET A 33 12.32 0.50 20.58
CA MET A 33 13.70 0.03 20.76
C MET A 33 14.68 1.19 20.98
N ALA A 34 14.52 2.30 20.24
CA ALA A 34 15.35 3.49 20.37
C ALA A 34 15.27 4.08 21.79
N LEU A 35 14.07 4.08 22.40
CA LEU A 35 13.85 4.58 23.75
C LEU A 35 14.34 3.59 24.84
N ASN A 36 14.32 2.29 24.55
CA ASN A 36 14.61 1.23 25.53
C ASN A 36 16.02 0.63 25.41
N LYS A 37 16.97 1.33 24.78
CA LYS A 37 18.35 0.87 24.58
C LYS A 37 18.41 -0.51 23.88
N CYS A 38 17.55 -0.71 22.90
CA CYS A 38 17.43 -1.97 22.15
C CYS A 38 17.06 -3.20 22.99
N LYS A 39 16.41 -3.02 24.15
CA LYS A 39 15.83 -4.12 24.91
C LYS A 39 14.46 -4.48 24.36
N ASP A 40 14.39 -5.63 23.71
CA ASP A 40 13.17 -6.17 23.09
C ASP A 40 12.04 -6.42 24.09
N ASP A 41 12.36 -6.83 25.32
CA ASP A 41 11.37 -7.20 26.36
C ASP A 41 10.42 -6.04 26.69
N ASN A 42 10.93 -4.80 26.63
CA ASN A 42 10.13 -3.60 26.89
C ASN A 42 9.20 -3.22 25.72
N CYS A 43 9.39 -3.85 24.56
CA CYS A 43 8.72 -3.55 23.29
C CYS A 43 7.90 -4.73 22.75
N GLU A 44 7.62 -5.73 23.60
CA GLU A 44 6.94 -6.97 23.22
C GLU A 44 5.57 -6.70 22.58
N LYS A 45 4.84 -5.69 23.06
CA LYS A 45 3.56 -5.28 22.48
C LYS A 45 3.70 -4.83 21.01
N GLN A 46 4.64 -3.95 20.71
CA GLN A 46 4.89 -3.43 19.36
C GLN A 46 5.45 -4.53 18.45
N LYS A 47 6.27 -5.42 19.01
CA LYS A 47 6.78 -6.62 18.32
C LYS A 47 5.65 -7.56 17.90
N ASN A 48 4.69 -7.81 18.80
CA ASN A 48 3.51 -8.64 18.51
C ASN A 48 2.62 -8.02 17.43
N LEU A 49 2.38 -6.70 17.48
CA LEU A 49 1.62 -6.00 16.44
C LEU A 49 2.30 -6.09 15.06
N LEU A 50 3.62 -5.92 15.02
CA LEU A 50 4.41 -6.07 13.80
C LEU A 50 4.34 -7.52 13.26
N SER A 51 4.46 -8.51 14.13
CA SER A 51 4.36 -9.94 13.78
C SER A 51 3.00 -10.32 13.21
N VAL A 52 1.91 -9.91 13.87
CA VAL A 52 0.53 -10.13 13.40
C VAL A 52 0.34 -9.48 12.03
N CYS A 53 0.83 -8.26 11.85
CA CYS A 53 0.73 -7.56 10.58
C CYS A 53 1.50 -8.29 9.46
N MET A 54 2.73 -8.72 9.71
CA MET A 54 3.53 -9.45 8.73
C MET A 54 2.86 -10.76 8.28
N ASN A 55 2.22 -11.48 9.22
CA ASN A 55 1.50 -12.71 8.92
C ASN A 55 0.19 -12.47 8.16
N GLY A 56 -0.53 -11.37 8.45
CA GLY A 56 -1.81 -11.05 7.81
C GLY A 56 -1.72 -10.54 6.37
N HIS A 57 -0.57 -10.03 5.95
CA HIS A 57 -0.38 -9.39 4.63
C HIS A 57 0.31 -10.26 3.58
N ALA A 58 0.43 -11.58 3.80
CA ALA A 58 0.84 -12.53 2.76
C ALA A 58 -0.14 -12.58 1.57
N GLU A 59 -1.35 -12.04 1.75
CA GLU A 59 -2.39 -11.90 0.72
C GLU A 59 -1.97 -10.86 -0.35
N LYS A 60 -1.79 -11.32 -1.59
CA LYS A 60 -1.39 -10.51 -2.74
C LYS A 60 -2.30 -9.29 -2.89
N SER A 61 -1.71 -8.11 -3.15
CA SER A 61 -2.44 -6.88 -3.45
C SER A 61 -3.45 -7.15 -4.58
N LYS A 62 -4.74 -6.89 -4.33
CA LYS A 62 -5.80 -7.06 -5.33
C LYS A 62 -5.45 -6.27 -6.59
N SER A 63 -5.34 -6.98 -7.72
CA SER A 63 -5.21 -6.36 -9.03
C SER A 63 -6.41 -5.42 -9.22
N TRP A 64 -6.19 -4.20 -9.71
CA TRP A 64 -7.23 -3.20 -10.00
C TRP A 64 -8.19 -3.60 -11.14
N GLY A 65 -8.17 -4.87 -11.54
CA GLY A 65 -9.10 -5.47 -12.49
C GLY A 65 -9.11 -4.73 -13.83
N ASN A 66 -10.31 -4.53 -14.36
CA ASN A 66 -10.56 -3.94 -15.66
C ASN A 66 -10.89 -2.43 -15.60
N ILE A 67 -10.48 -1.71 -14.55
CA ILE A 67 -10.84 -0.29 -14.35
C ILE A 67 -10.53 0.60 -15.57
N ASN A 68 -9.37 0.41 -16.20
CA ASN A 68 -8.97 1.19 -17.37
C ASN A 68 -9.83 0.87 -18.61
N TYR A 69 -10.38 -0.34 -18.71
CA TYR A 69 -11.32 -0.70 -19.76
C TYR A 69 -12.63 0.10 -19.62
N HIS A 70 -13.14 0.25 -18.40
CA HIS A 70 -14.34 1.05 -18.15
C HIS A 70 -14.08 2.56 -18.37
N LEU A 71 -12.94 3.08 -17.93
CA LEU A 71 -12.57 4.48 -18.13
C LEU A 71 -12.48 4.87 -19.61
N GLN A 72 -11.95 3.97 -20.45
CA GLN A 72 -11.89 4.17 -21.91
C GLN A 72 -13.27 4.16 -22.59
N ARG A 73 -14.28 3.54 -21.99
CA ARG A 73 -15.66 3.55 -22.54
C ARG A 73 -16.41 4.82 -22.16
N LEU A 74 -16.21 5.31 -20.94
CA LEU A 74 -16.80 6.58 -20.48
C LEU A 74 -16.32 7.77 -21.29
N THR A 75 -15.05 7.78 -21.73
CA THR A 75 -14.49 8.86 -22.55
C THR A 75 -15.07 8.88 -23.97
N ARG A 76 -15.53 7.73 -24.47
CA ARG A 76 -16.16 7.59 -25.81
C ARG A 76 -17.66 7.91 -25.80
N GLY A 77 -18.34 7.70 -24.69
CA GLY A 77 -19.79 7.94 -24.54
C GLY A 77 -20.17 9.40 -24.26
N ARG A 78 -19.20 10.27 -23.96
CA ARG A 78 -19.39 11.72 -23.92
C ARG A 78 -19.19 12.29 -25.33
N LYS A 79 -20.18 12.12 -26.19
CA LYS A 79 -20.34 12.87 -27.44
C LYS A 79 -21.72 13.50 -27.45
#